data_AF-A0A965J8U6-F1
#
_entry.id   AF-A0A965J8U6-F1
#
_cell.length_a   1.000
_cell.length_b   1.000
_cell.length_c   1.000
_cell.angle_alpha   90.00
_cell.angle_beta   90.00
_cell.angle_gamma   90.00
#
_symmetry.space_group_name_H-M   'P 1'
#
loop_
_entity.id
_entity.type
_entity.pdbx_description
1 polymer ?
#
loop_
_entity_poly.entity_id
_entity_poly.type
_entity_poly.pdbx_seq_one_letter_code
_entity_poly.pdbx_strand_id
1 'polypeptide(L)'
;MSKQIKTDVEINYKKRNQATVFWRGILVFPVAIFICSFAVQSNAGFAAGFIIVPALLALVFREVYPSYLLTFNHAFLELQTRVVAYVLLLTDDYPSIERNKNIEIVFPDINGGKALNRWLPLVKWFLSIPLIIVGIIYSLIALGMTLVAWIMTSATGNYPKWAGKFVLKTMRFWNRVNGYAFILVSDKYPSFAL
;
A
#
# COMPACT_ATOMS: atom_id res chain seq x y z
N MET A 1 -1.26 -7.47 -20.29
CA MET A 1 -0.84 -6.93 -18.97
C MET A 1 -2.06 -6.73 -18.07
N SER A 2 -1.94 -6.89 -16.74
CA SER A 2 -3.11 -6.69 -15.86
C SER A 2 -3.45 -5.21 -15.71
N LYS A 3 -4.73 -4.86 -15.74
CA LYS A 3 -5.22 -3.48 -15.58
C LYS A 3 -5.19 -2.96 -14.14
N GLN A 4 -4.52 -3.63 -13.21
CA GLN A 4 -4.49 -3.31 -11.76
C GLN A 4 -3.06 -3.39 -11.22
N ILE A 5 -2.85 -2.73 -10.08
CA ILE A 5 -1.59 -2.80 -9.32
C ILE A 5 -1.34 -4.24 -8.87
N LYS A 6 -0.12 -4.71 -9.11
CA LYS A 6 0.39 -5.96 -8.54
C LYS A 6 1.38 -5.64 -7.43
N THR A 7 1.36 -6.46 -6.39
CA THR A 7 2.27 -6.34 -5.26
C THR A 7 2.82 -7.72 -4.97
N ASP A 8 4.13 -7.86 -5.10
CA ASP A 8 4.85 -9.09 -4.86
C ASP A 8 5.79 -8.89 -3.68
N VAL A 9 5.68 -9.78 -2.70
CA VAL A 9 6.45 -9.73 -1.45
C VAL A 9 7.00 -11.10 -1.19
N GLU A 10 8.32 -11.18 -1.05
CA GLU A 10 9.00 -12.38 -0.59
C GLU A 10 8.88 -12.49 0.93
N ILE A 11 8.25 -13.58 1.41
CA ILE A 11 8.03 -13.80 2.84
C ILE A 11 8.95 -14.92 3.33
N ASN A 12 9.78 -14.61 4.32
CA ASN A 12 10.53 -15.63 5.05
C ASN A 12 9.71 -16.14 6.26
N TYR A 13 9.45 -17.44 6.29
CA TYR A 13 8.64 -18.07 7.33
C TYR A 13 9.45 -18.70 8.47
N LYS A 14 10.73 -19.02 8.26
CA LYS A 14 11.56 -19.78 9.20
C LYS A 14 12.80 -19.00 9.60
N LYS A 15 13.31 -19.28 10.81
CA LYS A 15 14.54 -18.68 11.34
C LYS A 15 14.48 -17.14 11.37
N ARG A 16 13.34 -16.58 11.78
CA ARG A 16 13.18 -15.13 11.93
C ARG A 16 13.91 -14.65 13.16
N ASN A 17 14.44 -13.44 13.10
CA ASN A 17 15.11 -12.83 14.24
C ASN A 17 14.09 -12.36 15.28
N GLN A 18 14.05 -13.05 16.41
CA GLN A 18 13.08 -12.85 17.48
C GLN A 18 13.20 -11.46 18.13
N ALA A 19 14.42 -10.96 18.31
CA ALA A 19 14.67 -9.69 18.99
C ALA A 19 14.15 -8.50 18.16
N THR A 20 14.38 -8.51 16.83
CA THR A 20 13.87 -7.48 15.93
C THR A 20 12.35 -7.55 15.78
N VAL A 21 11.78 -8.76 15.82
CA VAL A 21 10.32 -8.96 15.83
C VAL A 21 9.69 -8.39 17.11
N PHE A 22 10.30 -8.63 18.27
CA PHE A 22 9.79 -8.11 19.54
C PHE A 22 9.87 -6.58 19.60
N TRP A 23 11.03 -5.99 19.27
CA TRP A 23 11.26 -4.54 19.35
C TRP A 23 10.72 -3.74 18.15
N ARG A 24 9.99 -4.38 17.25
CA ARG A 24 9.59 -3.79 15.97
C ARG A 24 8.82 -2.49 16.10
N GLY A 25 7.96 -2.37 17.11
CA GLY A 25 7.21 -1.12 17.38
C GLY A 25 8.11 0.09 17.61
N ILE A 26 9.24 -0.09 18.29
CA ILE A 26 10.23 0.98 18.52
C ILE A 26 11.10 1.18 17.27
N LEU A 27 11.55 0.09 16.65
CA LEU A 27 12.40 0.17 15.47
C LEU A 27 11.73 0.89 14.29
N VAL A 28 10.41 0.76 14.15
CA VAL A 28 9.64 1.46 13.10
C VAL A 28 9.69 2.98 13.25
N PHE A 29 9.88 3.50 14.46
CA PHE A 29 9.67 4.91 14.79
C PHE A 29 10.40 5.91 13.86
N PRO A 30 11.70 5.76 13.53
CA PRO A 30 12.39 6.71 12.65
C PRO A 30 11.79 6.76 11.24
N VAL A 31 11.48 5.60 10.67
CA VAL A 31 10.89 5.52 9.33
C VAL A 31 9.42 5.95 9.33
N ALA A 32 8.70 5.72 10.43
CA ALA A 32 7.36 6.27 10.61
C ALA A 32 7.39 7.81 10.62
N ILE A 33 8.33 8.43 11.35
CA ILE A 33 8.53 9.90 11.30
C ILE A 33 8.84 10.35 9.88
N PHE A 34 9.74 9.63 9.19
CA PHE A 34 10.08 9.97 7.80
C PHE A 34 8.86 9.95 6.88
N ILE A 35 8.02 8.91 6.94
CA ILE A 35 6.77 8.85 6.15
C ILE A 35 5.80 9.96 6.58
N CYS A 36 5.63 10.18 7.89
CA CYS A 36 4.77 11.24 8.41
C CYS A 36 5.24 12.64 7.99
N SER A 37 6.53 12.85 7.69
CA SER A 37 7.01 14.13 7.17
C SER A 37 6.43 14.50 5.80
N PHE A 38 5.99 13.50 5.01
CA PHE A 38 5.25 13.73 3.76
C PHE A 38 3.78 14.09 4.00
N ALA A 39 3.25 13.84 5.20
CA ALA A 39 1.94 14.33 5.62
C ALA A 39 2.09 15.80 6.04
N VAL A 40 2.15 16.69 5.04
CA VAL A 40 2.26 18.14 5.23
C VAL A 40 1.16 18.65 6.19
N GLN A 41 1.54 19.56 7.09
CA GLN A 41 0.73 20.21 8.12
C GLN A 41 -0.77 20.30 7.78
N SER A 42 -1.56 19.68 8.64
CA SER A 42 -2.99 19.47 8.53
C SER A 42 -3.82 20.76 8.55
N ASN A 43 -4.00 21.37 7.38
CA ASN A 43 -5.31 21.86 6.99
C ASN A 43 -5.88 20.81 6.03
N ALA A 44 -6.81 19.99 6.52
CA ALA A 44 -7.23 18.69 5.98
C ALA A 44 -7.58 18.63 4.47
N GLY A 45 -7.70 19.76 3.78
CA GLY A 45 -7.92 19.82 2.32
C GLY A 45 -6.65 19.82 1.46
N PHE A 46 -5.49 20.29 1.95
CA PHE A 46 -4.35 20.60 1.07
C PHE A 46 -3.43 19.40 0.78
N ALA A 47 -3.27 18.47 1.73
CA ALA A 47 -2.36 17.32 1.57
C ALA A 47 -2.87 16.29 0.55
N ALA A 48 -4.15 15.92 0.61
CA ALA A 48 -4.80 15.16 -0.46
C ALA A 48 -4.81 15.95 -1.80
N GLY A 49 -4.85 17.28 -1.67
CA GLY A 49 -4.77 18.26 -2.76
C GLY A 49 -3.43 18.33 -3.50
N PHE A 50 -2.31 17.88 -2.93
CA PHE A 50 -1.02 17.93 -3.62
C PHE A 50 -0.76 16.72 -4.51
N ILE A 51 -1.39 15.59 -4.19
CA ILE A 51 -1.08 14.29 -4.82
C ILE A 51 -2.22 13.83 -5.73
N ILE A 52 -3.46 13.90 -5.24
CA ILE A 52 -4.63 13.36 -5.94
C ILE A 52 -5.22 14.41 -6.87
N VAL A 53 -5.42 15.63 -6.36
CA VAL A 53 -6.10 16.70 -7.10
C VAL A 53 -5.37 17.08 -8.39
N PRO A 54 -4.02 17.22 -8.45
CA PRO A 54 -3.36 17.60 -9.70
C PRO A 54 -3.44 16.47 -10.73
N ALA A 55 -3.35 15.20 -10.29
CA ALA A 55 -3.54 14.05 -11.17
C ALA A 55 -4.98 13.98 -11.70
N LEU A 56 -5.97 14.19 -10.82
CA LEU A 56 -7.39 14.24 -11.16
C LEU A 56 -7.67 15.35 -12.17
N LEU A 57 -7.23 16.59 -11.92
CA LEU A 57 -7.45 17.72 -12.82
C LEU A 57 -6.74 17.51 -14.16
N ALA A 58 -5.50 16.99 -14.15
CA ALA A 58 -4.78 16.69 -15.39
C ALA A 58 -5.49 15.61 -16.23
N LEU A 59 -6.03 14.57 -15.59
CA LEU A 59 -6.84 13.56 -16.27
C LEU A 59 -8.16 14.15 -16.79
N VAL A 60 -8.88 14.93 -15.98
CA VAL A 60 -10.19 15.50 -16.33
C VAL A 60 -10.08 16.59 -17.40
N PHE A 61 -9.02 17.39 -17.43
CA PHE A 61 -8.91 18.50 -18.39
C PHE A 61 -8.02 18.18 -19.59
N ARG A 62 -7.01 17.33 -19.42
CA ARG A 62 -6.00 17.07 -20.46
C ARG A 62 -5.85 15.60 -20.85
N GLU A 63 -6.53 14.66 -20.18
CA GLU A 63 -6.38 13.21 -20.39
C GLU A 63 -4.90 12.74 -20.29
N VAL A 64 -4.10 13.48 -19.54
CA VAL A 64 -2.68 13.19 -19.32
C VAL A 64 -2.46 12.97 -17.83
N TYR A 65 -1.81 11.85 -17.50
CA TYR A 65 -1.27 11.61 -16.17
C TYR A 65 0.16 12.17 -16.12
N PRO A 66 0.44 13.22 -15.32
CA PRO A 66 1.76 13.82 -15.28
C PRO A 66 2.83 12.81 -14.81
N SER A 67 3.90 12.65 -15.58
CA SER A 67 4.93 11.63 -15.33
C SER A 67 5.60 11.78 -13.97
N TYR A 68 5.89 13.01 -13.54
CA TYR A 68 6.51 13.28 -12.24
C TYR A 68 5.61 12.86 -11.06
N LEU A 69 4.28 13.04 -11.17
CA LEU A 69 3.32 12.56 -10.17
C LEU A 69 3.23 11.04 -10.17
N LEU A 70 3.26 10.42 -11.36
CA LEU A 70 3.20 8.97 -11.47
C LEU A 70 4.39 8.33 -10.78
N THR A 71 5.59 8.83 -11.07
CA THR A 71 6.84 8.37 -10.46
C THR A 71 6.85 8.59 -8.96
N PHE A 72 6.42 9.77 -8.49
CA PHE A 72 6.31 10.06 -7.06
C PHE A 72 5.33 9.11 -6.37
N ASN A 73 4.12 8.92 -6.92
CA ASN A 73 3.11 8.03 -6.36
C ASN A 73 3.54 6.57 -6.35
N HIS A 74 4.25 6.14 -7.40
CA HIS A 74 4.83 4.80 -7.47
C HIS A 74 5.85 4.59 -6.36
N ALA A 75 6.85 5.48 -6.26
CA ALA A 75 7.89 5.42 -5.24
C ALA A 75 7.32 5.51 -3.81
N PHE A 76 6.35 6.39 -3.59
CA PHE A 76 5.72 6.59 -2.30
C PHE A 76 4.89 5.37 -1.87
N LEU A 77 4.10 4.78 -2.77
CA LEU A 77 3.34 3.56 -2.47
C LEU A 77 4.29 2.38 -2.21
N GLU A 78 5.39 2.26 -2.95
CA GLU A 78 6.41 1.23 -2.73
C GLU A 78 7.13 1.41 -1.38
N LEU A 79 7.42 2.64 -0.97
CA LEU A 79 7.93 2.93 0.38
C LEU A 79 6.89 2.58 1.46
N GLN A 80 5.66 3.08 1.34
CA GLN A 80 4.60 2.84 2.31
C GLN A 80 4.36 1.35 2.52
N THR A 81 4.34 0.58 1.44
CA THR A 81 4.08 -0.87 1.50
C THR A 81 5.24 -1.64 2.10
N ARG A 82 6.49 -1.21 1.92
CA ARG A 82 7.64 -1.78 2.65
C ARG A 82 7.53 -1.56 4.14
N VAL A 83 7.14 -0.35 4.55
CA VAL A 83 6.96 -0.03 5.98
C VAL A 83 5.79 -0.80 6.57
N VAL A 84 4.65 -0.84 5.88
CA VAL A 84 3.48 -1.62 6.29
C VAL A 84 3.82 -3.12 6.34
N ALA A 85 4.56 -3.65 5.37
CA ALA A 85 5.00 -5.05 5.38
C ALA A 85 5.92 -5.35 6.57
N TYR A 86 6.81 -4.43 6.94
CA TYR A 86 7.66 -4.58 8.12
C TYR A 86 6.81 -4.55 9.42
N VAL A 87 5.95 -3.54 9.58
CA VAL A 87 5.03 -3.38 10.73
C VAL A 87 4.13 -4.60 10.90
N LEU A 88 3.55 -5.11 9.82
CA LEU A 88 2.65 -6.26 9.82
C LEU A 88 3.37 -7.63 9.84
N LEU A 89 4.68 -7.62 10.10
CA LEU A 89 5.51 -8.81 10.17
C LEU A 89 5.53 -9.66 8.89
N LEU A 90 5.42 -9.09 7.70
CA LEU A 90 5.60 -9.83 6.44
C LEU A 90 7.08 -9.99 6.06
N THR A 91 7.95 -9.03 6.44
CA THR A 91 9.39 -9.08 6.17
C THR A 91 10.21 -8.86 7.45
N ASP A 92 11.44 -9.39 7.48
CA ASP A 92 12.41 -9.15 8.56
C ASP A 92 13.34 -7.99 8.29
N ASP A 93 13.58 -7.68 7.03
CA ASP A 93 14.49 -6.62 6.65
C ASP A 93 13.91 -5.28 7.06
N TYR A 94 14.74 -4.46 7.69
CA TYR A 94 14.38 -3.08 7.98
C TYR A 94 14.04 -2.35 6.67
N PRO A 95 12.95 -1.57 6.61
CA PRO A 95 12.49 -0.97 5.36
C PRO A 95 13.56 -0.02 4.82
N SER A 96 14.09 -0.35 3.64
CA SER A 96 14.97 0.55 2.91
C SER A 96 14.16 1.77 2.42
N ILE A 97 14.82 2.91 2.30
CA ILE A 97 14.22 4.10 1.67
C ILE A 97 14.17 3.91 0.16
N GLU A 98 15.29 3.43 -0.41
CA GLU A 98 15.44 3.12 -1.83
C GLU A 98 14.88 1.77 -2.22
N ARG A 99 14.45 1.63 -3.48
CA ARG A 99 13.77 0.44 -4.02
C ARG A 99 14.49 -0.88 -3.68
N ASN A 100 13.71 -1.90 -3.33
CA ASN A 100 14.20 -3.21 -2.91
C ASN A 100 13.51 -4.31 -3.73
N LYS A 101 14.26 -5.34 -4.14
CA LYS A 101 13.75 -6.50 -4.88
C LYS A 101 12.76 -7.35 -4.07
N ASN A 102 12.84 -7.34 -2.75
CA ASN A 102 12.01 -8.20 -1.88
C ASN A 102 10.53 -7.78 -1.86
N ILE A 103 10.23 -6.51 -2.16
CA ILE A 103 8.89 -5.93 -2.16
C ILE A 103 8.76 -5.08 -3.40
N GLU A 104 8.10 -5.62 -4.42
CA GLU A 104 7.92 -4.95 -5.70
C GLU A 104 6.46 -4.60 -5.93
N ILE A 105 6.24 -3.36 -6.40
CA ILE A 105 4.95 -2.90 -6.89
C ILE A 105 5.03 -2.60 -8.37
N VAL A 106 4.15 -3.24 -9.14
CA VAL A 106 4.03 -3.01 -10.58
C VAL A 106 2.74 -2.28 -10.85
N PHE A 107 2.86 -1.06 -11.40
CA PHE A 107 1.72 -0.29 -11.90
C PHE A 107 1.27 -0.82 -13.27
N PRO A 108 -0.04 -0.77 -13.56
CA PRO A 108 -0.52 -1.06 -14.91
C PRO A 108 -0.04 0.04 -15.87
N ASP A 109 0.17 -0.33 -17.13
CA ASP A 109 0.50 0.65 -18.16
C ASP A 109 -0.72 1.51 -18.49
N ILE A 110 -0.57 2.82 -18.29
CA ILE A 110 -1.62 3.83 -18.52
C ILE A 110 -1.41 4.65 -19.79
N ASN A 111 -0.36 4.40 -20.57
CA ASN A 111 -0.03 5.15 -21.79
C ASN A 111 -0.06 6.69 -21.58
N GLY A 112 0.53 7.15 -20.47
CA GLY A 112 0.54 8.57 -20.10
C GLY A 112 -0.83 9.16 -19.73
N GLY A 113 -1.82 8.32 -19.41
CA GLY A 113 -3.19 8.73 -19.06
C GLY A 113 -4.24 8.38 -20.11
N LYS A 114 -3.84 8.14 -21.37
CA LYS A 114 -4.77 7.88 -22.49
C LYS A 114 -5.57 6.59 -22.36
N ALA A 115 -5.07 5.63 -21.58
CA ALA A 115 -5.79 4.39 -21.32
C ALA A 115 -6.88 4.55 -20.23
N LEU A 116 -6.96 5.72 -19.59
CA LEU A 116 -7.88 6.02 -18.49
C LEU A 116 -9.06 6.86 -18.99
N ASN A 117 -10.22 6.63 -18.41
CA ASN A 117 -11.42 7.40 -18.68
C ASN A 117 -11.38 8.72 -17.91
N ARG A 118 -11.62 9.80 -18.65
CA ARG A 118 -11.62 11.20 -18.18
C ARG A 118 -12.55 11.48 -17.00
N TRP A 119 -13.74 10.90 -16.96
CA TRP A 119 -14.79 11.24 -15.99
C TRP A 119 -14.80 10.34 -14.76
N LEU A 120 -14.26 9.13 -14.92
CA LEU A 120 -14.24 8.12 -13.86
C LEU A 120 -13.59 8.63 -12.56
N PRO A 121 -12.45 9.35 -12.55
CA PRO A 121 -11.83 9.87 -11.33
C PRO A 121 -12.77 10.63 -10.38
N LEU A 122 -13.77 11.34 -10.91
CA LEU A 122 -14.75 12.09 -10.12
C LEU A 122 -15.72 11.20 -9.35
N VAL A 123 -15.90 9.95 -9.77
CA VAL A 123 -16.87 9.01 -9.20
C VAL A 123 -16.18 7.88 -8.44
N LYS A 124 -14.89 7.62 -8.71
CA LYS A 124 -14.14 6.51 -8.08
C LYS A 124 -14.08 6.58 -6.55
N TRP A 125 -13.97 7.78 -5.98
CA TRP A 125 -13.93 7.95 -4.52
C TRP A 125 -15.27 7.58 -3.85
N PHE A 126 -16.39 7.73 -4.56
CA PHE A 126 -17.70 7.28 -4.08
C PHE A 126 -17.85 5.76 -4.24
N LEU A 127 -17.46 5.22 -5.40
CA LEU A 127 -17.49 3.77 -5.67
C LEU A 127 -16.52 2.97 -4.79
N SER A 128 -15.50 3.61 -4.22
CA SER A 128 -14.57 2.97 -3.30
C SER A 128 -15.10 2.86 -1.88
N ILE A 129 -16.20 3.52 -1.50
CA ILE A 129 -16.77 3.45 -0.15
C ILE A 129 -17.05 1.98 0.28
N PRO A 130 -17.73 1.14 -0.52
CA PRO A 130 -17.92 -0.27 -0.17
C PRO A 130 -16.61 -1.05 -0.03
N LEU A 131 -15.61 -0.75 -0.89
CA LEU A 131 -14.29 -1.39 -0.84
C LEU A 131 -13.54 -1.00 0.43
N ILE A 132 -13.63 0.26 0.86
CA ILE A 132 -13.01 0.77 2.08
C ILE A 132 -13.64 0.08 3.30
N ILE A 133 -14.97 -0.04 3.34
CA ILE A 133 -15.67 -0.73 4.45
C ILE A 133 -15.19 -2.17 4.58
N VAL A 134 -15.18 -2.92 3.47
CA VAL A 134 -14.68 -4.32 3.47
C VAL A 134 -13.18 -4.37 3.81
N GLY A 135 -12.39 -3.44 3.30
CA GLY A 135 -10.98 -3.30 3.59
C GLY A 135 -10.69 -3.07 5.07
N ILE A 136 -11.50 -2.26 5.75
CA ILE A 136 -11.40 -2.01 7.19
C ILE A 136 -11.66 -3.31 7.97
N ILE A 137 -12.68 -4.08 7.59
CA ILE A 137 -12.96 -5.39 8.21
C ILE A 137 -11.76 -6.33 8.05
N TYR A 138 -11.19 -6.44 6.85
CA TYR A 138 -10.00 -7.25 6.62
C TYR A 138 -8.77 -6.74 7.39
N SER A 139 -8.61 -5.42 7.54
CA SER A 139 -7.55 -4.83 8.34
C SER A 139 -7.68 -5.17 9.82
N LEU A 140 -8.89 -5.13 10.40
CA LEU A 140 -9.10 -5.49 11.80
C LEU A 140 -8.75 -6.97 12.05
N ILE A 141 -9.17 -7.86 11.15
CA ILE A 141 -8.80 -9.28 11.21
C ILE A 141 -7.28 -9.43 11.08
N ALA A 142 -6.67 -8.75 10.10
CA ALA A 142 -5.23 -8.82 9.87
C ALA A 142 -4.43 -8.31 11.08
N LEU A 143 -4.89 -7.27 11.78
CA LEU A 143 -4.29 -6.77 13.02
C LEU A 143 -4.34 -7.83 14.12
N GLY A 144 -5.49 -8.46 14.34
CA GLY A 144 -5.61 -9.58 15.29
C GLY A 144 -4.67 -10.75 14.95
N MET A 145 -4.61 -11.14 13.66
CA MET A 145 -3.69 -12.18 13.20
C MET A 145 -2.21 -11.78 13.37
N THR A 146 -1.90 -10.51 13.15
CA THR A 146 -0.55 -9.96 13.32
C THR A 146 -0.13 -10.00 14.77
N LEU A 147 -1.02 -9.68 15.72
CA LEU A 147 -0.73 -9.77 17.16
C LEU A 147 -0.42 -11.22 17.57
N VAL A 148 -1.24 -12.18 17.14
CA VAL A 148 -0.98 -13.61 17.41
C VAL A 148 0.34 -14.05 16.77
N ALA A 149 0.59 -13.65 15.52
CA ALA A 149 1.82 -13.97 14.81
C ALA A 149 3.05 -13.34 15.47
N TRP A 150 2.93 -12.13 16.02
CA TRP A 150 3.98 -11.46 16.77
C TRP A 150 4.36 -12.26 18.03
N ILE A 151 3.39 -12.71 18.83
CA ILE A 151 3.63 -13.55 20.02
C ILE A 151 4.34 -14.85 19.61
N MET A 152 3.79 -15.56 18.62
CA MET A 152 4.34 -16.84 18.16
C MET A 152 5.77 -16.69 17.60
N THR A 153 6.00 -15.66 16.80
CA THR A 153 7.29 -15.44 16.13
C THR A 153 8.34 -14.96 17.12
N SER A 154 7.97 -14.11 18.09
CA SER A 154 8.88 -13.66 19.14
C SER A 154 9.35 -14.82 20.02
N ALA A 155 8.48 -15.79 20.30
CA ALA A 155 8.84 -16.96 21.11
C ALA A 155 9.57 -18.06 20.32
N THR A 156 9.14 -18.34 19.09
CA THR A 156 9.61 -19.54 18.34
C THR A 156 10.49 -19.23 17.14
N GLY A 157 10.56 -17.97 16.69
CA GLY A 157 11.24 -17.58 15.44
C GLY A 157 10.55 -18.10 14.17
N ASN A 158 9.38 -18.74 14.29
CA ASN A 158 8.62 -19.29 13.17
C ASN A 158 7.34 -18.47 12.95
N TYR A 159 7.20 -17.92 11.74
CA TYR A 159 6.04 -17.11 11.39
C TYR A 159 4.90 -17.98 10.87
N PRO A 160 3.68 -17.86 11.43
CA PRO A 160 2.55 -18.66 11.00
C PRO A 160 2.15 -18.35 9.55
N LYS A 161 2.21 -19.37 8.69
CA LYS A 161 1.86 -19.25 7.25
C LYS A 161 0.44 -18.73 7.01
N TRP A 162 -0.51 -19.10 7.87
CA TRP A 162 -1.90 -18.67 7.75
C TRP A 162 -2.04 -17.15 7.95
N ALA A 163 -1.35 -16.59 8.95
CA ALA A 163 -1.35 -15.15 9.21
C ALA A 163 -0.69 -14.42 8.05
N GLY A 164 0.49 -14.88 7.63
CA GLY A 164 1.22 -14.28 6.51
C GLY A 164 0.41 -14.24 5.22
N LYS A 165 -0.28 -15.33 4.87
CA LYS A 165 -1.11 -15.39 3.67
C LYS A 165 -2.28 -14.41 3.73
N PHE A 166 -2.95 -14.31 4.87
CA PHE A 166 -4.08 -13.39 5.04
C PHE A 166 -3.63 -11.93 5.01
N VAL A 167 -2.62 -11.59 5.82
CA VAL A 167 -2.06 -10.23 5.94
C VAL A 167 -1.51 -9.74 4.59
N LEU A 168 -0.79 -10.60 3.84
CA LEU A 168 -0.31 -10.25 2.49
C LEU A 168 -1.46 -9.94 1.53
N LYS A 169 -2.52 -10.76 1.55
CA LYS A 169 -3.69 -10.53 0.70
C LYS A 169 -4.41 -9.23 1.07
N THR A 170 -4.52 -8.92 2.37
CA THR A 170 -5.11 -7.67 2.85
C THR A 170 -4.30 -6.46 2.38
N MET A 171 -2.98 -6.53 2.45
CA MET A 171 -2.10 -5.48 1.91
C MET A 171 -2.27 -5.33 0.39
N ARG A 172 -2.32 -6.44 -0.37
CA ARG A 172 -2.60 -6.43 -1.82
C ARG A 172 -3.96 -5.82 -2.15
N PHE A 173 -4.98 -6.07 -1.32
CA PHE A 173 -6.28 -5.45 -1.46
C PHE A 173 -6.19 -3.93 -1.31
N TRP A 174 -5.56 -3.44 -0.24
CA TRP A 174 -5.36 -2.00 -0.05
C TRP A 174 -4.56 -1.35 -1.17
N ASN A 175 -3.52 -1.98 -1.70
CA ASN A 175 -2.77 -1.43 -2.83
C ASN A 175 -3.63 -1.31 -4.09
N ARG A 176 -4.52 -2.28 -4.36
CA ARG A 176 -5.49 -2.17 -5.46
C ARG A 176 -6.49 -1.05 -5.26
N VAL A 177 -7.01 -0.89 -4.03
CA VAL A 177 -7.93 0.21 -3.68
C VAL A 177 -7.23 1.57 -3.84
N ASN A 178 -5.99 1.70 -3.35
CA ASN A 178 -5.19 2.91 -3.51
C ASN A 178 -4.95 3.26 -4.98
N GLY A 179 -4.56 2.27 -5.79
CA GLY A 179 -4.38 2.43 -7.23
C GLY A 179 -5.63 2.87 -7.99
N TYR A 180 -6.79 2.39 -7.55
CA TYR A 180 -8.08 2.73 -8.16
C TYR A 180 -8.56 4.12 -7.71
N ALA A 181 -8.68 4.36 -6.40
CA ALA A 181 -9.42 5.50 -5.85
C ALA A 181 -8.56 6.75 -5.61
N PHE A 182 -7.29 6.58 -5.26
CA PHE A 182 -6.45 7.70 -4.82
C PHE A 182 -5.35 8.03 -5.85
N ILE A 183 -4.62 7.01 -6.33
CA ILE A 183 -3.53 7.21 -7.29
C ILE A 183 -4.04 7.32 -8.72
N LEU A 184 -5.25 6.80 -9.01
CA LEU A 184 -5.93 6.90 -10.31
C LEU A 184 -5.19 6.23 -11.48
N VAL A 185 -4.45 5.14 -11.22
CA VAL A 185 -3.67 4.39 -12.24
C VAL A 185 -4.50 3.24 -12.85
N SER A 186 -5.68 2.95 -12.31
CA SER A 186 -6.54 1.86 -12.79
C SER A 186 -8.01 2.26 -12.81
N ASP A 187 -8.68 1.98 -13.94
CA ASP A 187 -10.14 2.10 -14.06
C ASP A 187 -10.89 0.81 -13.72
N LYS A 188 -10.18 -0.32 -13.66
CA LYS A 188 -10.81 -1.61 -13.35
C LYS A 188 -11.16 -1.66 -11.88
N TYR A 189 -12.46 -1.80 -11.58
CA TYR A 189 -12.97 -1.93 -10.22
C TYR A 189 -12.27 -3.09 -9.47
N PRO A 190 -11.67 -2.85 -8.29
CA PRO A 190 -11.06 -3.90 -7.47
C PRO A 190 -12.06 -5.00 -7.08
N SER A 191 -11.62 -6.26 -7.05
CA SER A 191 -12.46 -7.32 -6.50
C SER A 191 -12.50 -7.23 -4.98
N PHE A 192 -13.64 -7.55 -4.37
CA PHE A 192 -13.75 -7.75 -2.93
C PHE A 192 -12.92 -8.94 -2.42
N ALA A 193 -12.58 -9.89 -3.30
CA ALA A 193 -11.76 -11.04 -2.94
C ALA A 193 -10.28 -10.67 -2.69
N LEU A 194 -9.71 -11.36 -1.71
CA LEU A 194 -8.33 -11.29 -1.21
C LEU A 194 -7.32 -12.12 -2.01
#